data_AF-W6KUU4-F1
#
_entry.id   AF-W6KUU4-F1
#
_cell.length_a   1.000
_cell.length_b   1.000
_cell.length_c   1.000
_cell.angle_alpha   90.00
_cell.angle_beta   90.00
_cell.angle_gamma   90.00
#
_symmetry.space_group_name_H-M   'P 1'
#
loop_
_entity.id
_entity.type
_entity.pdbx_description
1 polymer ?
#
loop_
_entity_poly.entity_id
_entity_poly.type
_entity_poly.pdbx_seq_one_letter_code
_entity_poly.pdbx_strand_id
1 'polypeptide(L)'
;MSSPTGGRLLSQSISFVESWIASLKAPQEAVAAAVPPSLVKKPAAKETAKSSRLPNKNGAASNATAMSRCCFAIGKIVEVSKHPESSKLYIEKIDLGPELNAVTNNEPRTILSGLQAYITEEDFLNRLVLVIANLKPRKIGGIVSNGMVMCASTEEGPHDPSSAEQKSHQVVLLDIPEGSVVGERVEFEGHTGPYEPVLKGKLADSFDEVMAEVRTNEKGEVCWKGIPFKTSAGIITAPLCNARIS
;
A
#
# COMPACT_ATOMS: atom_id res chain seq x y z
N MET A 1 24.69 -24.93 32.76
CA MET A 1 24.68 -23.50 33.12
C MET A 1 24.14 -22.74 31.93
N SER A 2 22.86 -22.38 31.99
CA SER A 2 22.11 -21.78 30.89
C SER A 2 22.28 -20.27 30.87
N SER A 3 22.43 -19.68 29.69
CA SER A 3 22.10 -18.28 29.42
C SER A 3 21.88 -18.09 27.91
N PRO A 4 20.70 -17.61 27.49
CA PRO A 4 20.57 -16.85 26.27
C PRO A 4 20.23 -15.40 26.62
N THR A 5 21.19 -14.50 26.40
CA THR A 5 20.94 -13.05 26.35
C THR A 5 20.44 -12.71 24.95
N GLY A 6 19.13 -12.60 24.79
CA GLY A 6 18.52 -12.14 23.55
C GLY A 6 17.07 -11.74 23.79
N GLY A 7 16.75 -10.47 23.51
CA GLY A 7 15.37 -10.00 23.43
C GLY A 7 15.01 -8.91 24.44
N ARG A 8 15.38 -7.66 24.11
CA ARG A 8 14.74 -6.49 24.76
C ARG A 8 14.66 -5.25 23.87
N LEU A 9 14.47 -5.43 22.56
CA LEU A 9 14.28 -4.30 21.62
C LEU A 9 13.08 -4.44 20.67
N LEU A 10 12.33 -5.55 20.68
CA LEU A 10 11.15 -5.73 19.82
C LEU A 10 9.80 -5.46 20.51
N SER A 11 9.77 -5.27 21.83
CA SER A 11 8.52 -5.25 22.59
C SER A 11 7.78 -3.91 22.60
N GLN A 12 8.41 -2.82 22.15
CA GLN A 12 7.78 -1.48 22.20
C GLN A 12 6.97 -1.15 20.93
N SER A 13 7.16 -1.90 19.84
CA SER A 13 6.48 -1.64 18.56
C SER A 13 5.19 -2.46 18.36
N ILE A 14 4.99 -3.52 19.15
CA ILE A 14 3.86 -4.45 19.02
C ILE A 14 2.59 -3.88 19.66
N SER A 15 2.70 -3.21 20.81
CA SER A 15 1.55 -2.69 21.57
C SER A 15 0.75 -1.63 20.82
N PHE A 16 1.42 -0.81 20.01
CA PHE A 16 0.76 0.20 19.18
C PHE A 16 0.00 -0.44 18.01
N VAL A 17 0.60 -1.46 17.37
CA VAL A 17 -0.03 -2.21 16.27
C VAL A 17 -1.25 -2.98 16.77
N GLU A 18 -1.17 -3.62 17.94
CA GLU A 18 -2.29 -4.29 18.60
C GLU A 18 -3.42 -3.31 18.96
N SER A 19 -3.10 -2.14 19.52
CA SER A 19 -4.10 -1.10 19.85
C SER A 19 -4.80 -0.54 18.61
N TRP A 20 -4.08 -0.44 17.50
CA TRP A 20 -4.60 0.06 16.24
C TRP A 20 -5.46 -0.99 15.52
N ILE A 21 -5.05 -2.26 15.52
CA ILE A 21 -5.88 -3.39 15.04
C ILE A 21 -7.16 -3.51 15.88
N ALA A 22 -7.08 -3.37 17.20
CA ALA A 22 -8.25 -3.35 18.08
C ALA A 22 -9.20 -2.19 17.75
N SER A 23 -8.66 -1.01 17.43
CA SER A 23 -9.45 0.14 16.97
C SER A 23 -10.12 -0.09 15.60
N LEU A 24 -9.60 -0.99 14.75
CA LEU A 24 -10.21 -1.35 13.46
C LEU A 24 -11.27 -2.46 13.58
N LYS A 25 -11.14 -3.34 14.58
CA LYS A 25 -12.12 -4.40 14.91
C LYS A 25 -13.30 -3.90 15.74
N ALA A 26 -13.26 -2.67 16.25
CA ALA A 26 -14.40 -2.06 16.92
C ALA A 26 -15.57 -1.91 15.93
N PRO A 27 -16.77 -2.44 16.23
CA PRO A 27 -17.94 -2.25 15.40
C PRO A 27 -18.22 -0.74 15.26
N GLN A 28 -18.10 -0.20 14.05
CA GLN A 28 -18.78 1.06 13.74
C GLN A 28 -20.27 0.75 13.71
N GLU A 29 -20.96 1.09 14.80
CA GLU A 29 -22.42 1.04 14.87
C GLU A 29 -23.02 1.69 13.62
N ALA A 30 -23.90 0.92 12.97
CA ALA A 30 -24.61 1.30 11.78
C ALA A 30 -25.52 2.49 12.05
N VAL A 31 -25.23 3.64 11.44
CA VAL A 31 -26.21 4.72 11.28
C VAL A 31 -26.96 4.50 9.97
N ALA A 32 -28.05 3.72 10.07
CA ALA A 32 -29.06 3.61 9.03
C ALA A 32 -30.43 4.05 9.57
N ALA A 33 -30.99 5.07 8.91
CA ALA A 33 -32.40 5.45 8.79
C ALA A 33 -33.18 5.98 10.01
N ALA A 34 -33.34 7.32 10.10
CA ALA A 34 -34.63 8.00 10.32
C ALA A 34 -34.51 9.53 10.10
N VAL A 35 -35.45 10.13 9.36
CA VAL A 35 -35.66 11.58 9.12
C VAL A 35 -37.19 11.80 9.04
N PRO A 36 -37.82 12.92 9.49
CA PRO A 36 -37.62 13.79 10.67
C PRO A 36 -39.01 14.10 11.37
N PRO A 37 -39.26 15.15 12.22
CA PRO A 37 -39.16 16.57 11.86
C PRO A 37 -38.49 17.52 12.89
N SER A 38 -38.01 18.62 12.31
CA SER A 38 -37.48 19.90 12.80
C SER A 38 -38.13 20.53 14.06
N LEU A 39 -37.31 21.13 14.94
CA LEU A 39 -37.23 22.59 15.21
C LEU A 39 -36.65 22.95 16.61
N VAL A 40 -35.80 24.00 16.62
CA VAL A 40 -35.52 25.00 17.70
C VAL A 40 -34.22 24.90 18.58
N LYS A 41 -33.24 25.74 18.17
CA LYS A 41 -32.33 26.69 18.91
C LYS A 41 -31.09 26.25 19.74
N LYS A 42 -29.96 26.84 19.31
CA LYS A 42 -28.67 27.22 19.98
C LYS A 42 -28.87 28.07 21.26
N PRO A 43 -27.87 28.33 22.17
CA PRO A 43 -26.48 28.80 21.88
C PRO A 43 -25.35 28.22 22.80
N ALA A 44 -24.10 28.01 22.34
CA ALA A 44 -22.87 28.84 22.44
C ALA A 44 -22.21 29.05 23.83
N ALA A 45 -21.00 28.48 24.04
CA ALA A 45 -19.88 28.96 24.88
C ALA A 45 -18.60 28.16 24.51
N LYS A 46 -17.61 28.70 23.78
CA LYS A 46 -16.36 29.35 24.24
C LYS A 46 -15.68 28.65 25.43
N GLU A 47 -14.59 27.92 25.17
CA GLU A 47 -13.34 28.16 25.92
C GLU A 47 -12.08 27.69 25.17
N THR A 48 -11.16 28.63 25.11
CA THR A 48 -9.77 28.58 24.63
C THR A 48 -8.87 27.90 25.66
N ALA A 49 -8.07 26.92 25.25
CA ALA A 49 -6.84 26.57 25.95
C ALA A 49 -5.74 26.18 24.96
N LYS A 50 -5.01 27.20 24.50
CA LYS A 50 -3.63 27.04 24.03
C LYS A 50 -2.79 26.62 25.23
N SER A 51 -2.27 25.39 25.24
CA SER A 51 -1.10 25.06 26.05
C SER A 51 0.08 24.82 25.11
N SER A 52 1.02 25.74 25.19
CA SER A 52 2.27 25.79 24.46
C SER A 52 3.34 24.90 25.10
N ARG A 53 4.12 24.25 24.23
CA ARG A 53 5.54 23.89 24.37
C ARG A 53 5.87 22.75 25.35
N LEU A 54 6.44 21.67 24.80
CA LEU A 54 7.91 21.52 24.72
C LEU A 54 8.26 20.61 23.53
N PRO A 55 9.30 20.94 22.75
CA PRO A 55 9.75 20.14 21.62
C PRO A 55 10.60 18.99 22.15
N ASN A 56 10.13 17.75 22.01
CA ASN A 56 10.96 16.60 22.33
C ASN A 56 11.91 16.33 21.14
N LYS A 57 13.07 16.99 21.17
CA LYS A 57 14.26 16.57 20.44
C LYS A 57 14.74 15.28 21.10
N ASN A 58 14.44 14.14 20.49
CA ASN A 58 15.31 12.97 20.56
C ASN A 58 15.66 12.59 19.13
N GLY A 59 16.89 12.93 18.75
CA GLY A 59 17.50 12.48 17.52
C GLY A 59 17.88 11.02 17.64
N ALA A 60 17.36 10.21 16.72
CA ALA A 60 18.26 9.55 15.80
C ALA A 60 18.10 10.32 14.49
N ALA A 61 19.19 10.78 13.89
CA ALA A 61 19.15 11.18 12.49
C ALA A 61 18.82 9.92 11.69
N SER A 62 17.55 9.64 11.51
CA SER A 62 17.14 8.58 10.62
C SER A 62 17.42 9.10 9.22
N ASN A 63 18.19 8.34 8.44
CA ASN A 63 18.20 8.46 6.99
C ASN A 63 16.85 8.01 6.40
N ALA A 64 15.73 8.28 7.11
CA ALA A 64 14.40 7.87 6.74
C ALA A 64 13.86 8.83 5.68
N THR A 65 13.94 8.40 4.43
CA THR A 65 13.37 9.11 3.29
C THR A 65 11.92 8.71 3.10
N ALA A 66 11.19 9.43 2.23
CA ALA A 66 9.84 9.03 1.85
C ALA A 66 9.80 7.57 1.34
N MET A 67 10.79 7.18 0.53
CA MET A 67 10.93 5.80 0.04
C MET A 67 11.17 4.79 1.17
N SER A 68 12.09 5.08 2.09
CA SER A 68 12.38 4.12 3.16
C SER A 68 11.21 3.93 4.13
N ARG A 69 10.26 4.87 4.20
CA ARG A 69 9.03 4.75 4.99
C ARG A 69 8.01 3.84 4.32
N CYS A 70 7.99 3.77 2.99
CA CYS A 70 7.12 2.89 2.23
C CYS A 70 7.57 1.43 2.32
N CYS A 71 6.59 0.54 2.50
CA CYS A 71 6.81 -0.90 2.56
C CYS A 71 6.33 -1.56 1.25
N PHE A 72 7.16 -1.49 0.22
CA PHE A 72 6.96 -2.25 -1.01
C PHE A 72 7.50 -3.67 -0.82
N ALA A 73 6.62 -4.66 -0.94
CA ALA A 73 6.95 -6.06 -0.69
C ALA A 73 6.36 -6.98 -1.77
N ILE A 74 6.99 -8.13 -1.95
CA ILE A 74 6.51 -9.16 -2.86
C ILE A 74 5.40 -9.95 -2.18
N GLY A 75 4.24 -10.03 -2.84
CA GLY A 75 3.12 -10.85 -2.42
C GLY A 75 2.81 -11.95 -3.42
N LYS A 76 2.21 -13.04 -2.93
CA LYS A 76 1.62 -14.08 -3.79
C LYS A 76 0.11 -14.04 -3.67
N ILE A 77 -0.56 -13.95 -4.80
CA ILE A 77 -2.01 -14.03 -4.84
C ILE A 77 -2.43 -15.49 -4.68
N VAL A 78 -3.12 -15.78 -3.58
CA VAL A 78 -3.58 -17.14 -3.27
C VAL A 78 -5.04 -17.36 -3.62
N GLU A 79 -5.85 -16.30 -3.63
CA GLU A 79 -7.24 -16.32 -4.07
C GLU A 79 -7.60 -15.02 -4.79
N VAL A 80 -8.43 -15.13 -5.82
CA VAL A 80 -9.02 -14.00 -6.55
C VAL A 80 -10.50 -14.28 -6.72
N SER A 81 -11.33 -13.27 -6.48
CA SER A 81 -12.76 -13.34 -6.74
C SER A 81 -13.28 -12.00 -7.22
N LYS A 82 -14.29 -12.01 -8.09
CA LYS A 82 -14.99 -10.79 -8.52
C LYS A 82 -15.78 -10.19 -7.36
N HIS A 83 -15.74 -8.86 -7.25
CA HIS A 83 -16.56 -8.16 -6.26
C HIS A 83 -18.06 -8.30 -6.58
N PRO A 84 -18.91 -8.70 -5.63
CA PRO A 84 -20.33 -8.99 -5.90
C PRO A 84 -21.12 -7.74 -6.34
N GLU A 85 -20.75 -6.57 -5.82
CA GLU A 85 -21.42 -5.29 -6.10
C GLU A 85 -20.66 -4.41 -7.11
N SER A 86 -19.56 -4.89 -7.70
CA SER A 86 -18.75 -4.09 -8.62
C SER A 86 -18.15 -4.92 -9.75
N SER A 87 -18.45 -4.53 -11.00
CA SER A 87 -17.88 -5.13 -12.21
C SER A 87 -16.44 -4.70 -12.50
N LYS A 88 -15.84 -3.85 -11.65
CA LYS A 88 -14.49 -3.32 -11.85
C LYS A 88 -13.47 -3.86 -10.85
N LEU A 89 -13.92 -4.35 -9.70
CA LEU A 89 -13.05 -4.63 -8.56
C LEU A 89 -12.83 -6.12 -8.34
N TYR A 90 -11.59 -6.57 -8.27
CA TYR A 90 -11.29 -7.87 -7.69
C TYR A 90 -11.19 -7.76 -6.17
N ILE A 91 -11.41 -8.90 -5.51
CA ILE A 91 -11.08 -9.14 -4.11
C ILE A 91 -9.98 -10.20 -4.13
N GLU A 92 -8.78 -9.80 -3.75
CA GLU A 92 -7.61 -10.67 -3.70
C GLU A 92 -7.28 -11.06 -2.26
N LYS A 93 -6.88 -12.31 -2.06
CA LYS A 93 -6.11 -12.74 -0.89
C LYS A 93 -4.66 -12.82 -1.28
N ILE A 94 -3.83 -11.97 -0.68
CA ILE A 94 -2.41 -11.87 -0.99
C ILE A 94 -1.59 -12.27 0.23
N ASP A 95 -0.83 -13.33 0.11
CA ASP A 95 0.17 -13.73 1.09
C ASP A 95 1.39 -12.82 0.97
N LEU A 96 1.75 -12.12 2.05
CA LEU A 96 2.95 -11.29 2.15
C LEU A 96 3.98 -11.89 3.11
N GLY A 97 3.90 -13.19 3.38
CA GLY A 97 4.81 -13.89 4.27
C GLY A 97 4.55 -13.60 5.75
N PRO A 98 5.24 -14.33 6.65
CA PRO A 98 4.92 -14.36 8.08
C PRO A 98 5.13 -13.01 8.79
N GLU A 99 6.15 -12.25 8.40
CA GLU A 99 6.45 -10.96 9.04
C GLU A 99 5.37 -9.92 8.77
N LEU A 100 4.96 -9.77 7.50
CA LEU A 100 3.95 -8.79 7.12
C LEU A 100 2.53 -9.30 7.43
N ASN A 101 2.26 -10.60 7.39
CA ASN A 101 0.96 -11.15 7.77
C ASN A 101 0.77 -11.27 9.30
N ALA A 102 1.79 -11.05 10.12
CA ALA A 102 1.62 -11.03 11.59
C ALA A 102 0.53 -10.02 12.03
N VAL A 103 0.38 -8.92 11.28
CA VAL A 103 -0.67 -7.89 11.47
C VAL A 103 -2.09 -8.47 11.23
N THR A 104 -2.19 -9.49 10.39
CA THR A 104 -3.42 -10.21 10.02
C THR A 104 -3.47 -11.61 10.63
N ASN A 105 -2.84 -11.82 11.80
CA ASN A 105 -2.83 -13.11 12.49
C ASN A 105 -2.29 -14.26 11.60
N ASN A 106 -1.28 -13.96 10.79
CA ASN A 106 -0.65 -14.84 9.80
C ASN A 106 -1.57 -15.29 8.65
N GLU A 107 -2.69 -14.61 8.43
CA GLU A 107 -3.55 -14.86 7.26
C GLU A 107 -3.20 -13.94 6.08
N PRO A 108 -3.40 -14.40 4.83
CA PRO A 108 -3.30 -13.56 3.64
C PRO A 108 -4.17 -12.31 3.74
N ARG A 109 -3.64 -11.19 3.27
CA ARG A 109 -4.32 -9.90 3.34
C ARG A 109 -5.39 -9.81 2.27
N THR A 110 -6.56 -9.26 2.65
CA THR A 110 -7.56 -8.85 1.67
C THR A 110 -7.16 -7.52 1.06
N ILE A 111 -6.98 -7.52 -0.26
CA ILE A 111 -6.70 -6.33 -1.08
C ILE A 111 -7.78 -6.26 -2.17
N LEU A 112 -8.15 -5.04 -2.56
CA LEU A 112 -9.08 -4.82 -3.66
C LEU A 112 -8.38 -4.00 -4.75
N SER A 113 -8.42 -4.51 -5.98
CA SER A 113 -7.84 -3.86 -7.15
C SER A 113 -8.87 -3.60 -8.25
N GLY A 114 -8.72 -2.50 -8.99
CA GLY A 114 -9.58 -2.11 -10.11
C GLY A 114 -9.25 -2.79 -11.44
N LEU A 115 -8.85 -4.07 -11.40
CA LEU A 115 -8.17 -4.73 -12.52
C LEU A 115 -9.07 -5.63 -13.38
N GLN A 116 -10.36 -5.78 -13.07
CA GLN A 116 -11.27 -6.68 -13.82
C GLN A 116 -11.36 -6.39 -15.32
N ALA A 117 -11.17 -5.12 -15.73
CA ALA A 117 -11.24 -4.74 -17.14
C ALA A 117 -9.95 -5.03 -17.93
N TYR A 118 -8.86 -5.38 -17.23
CA TYR A 118 -7.52 -5.44 -17.82
C TYR A 118 -6.89 -6.83 -17.69
N ILE A 119 -7.19 -7.56 -16.61
CA ILE A 119 -6.52 -8.81 -16.25
C ILE A 119 -7.59 -9.85 -15.93
N THR A 120 -7.40 -11.08 -16.40
CA THR A 120 -8.31 -12.19 -16.12
C THR A 120 -8.02 -12.82 -14.74
N GLU A 121 -9.00 -13.53 -14.16
CA GLU A 121 -8.79 -14.21 -12.87
C GLU A 121 -7.68 -15.26 -12.95
N GLU A 122 -7.58 -15.96 -14.08
CA GLU A 122 -6.59 -17.00 -14.35
C GLU A 122 -5.17 -16.41 -14.43
N ASP A 123 -5.03 -15.26 -15.09
CA ASP A 123 -3.74 -14.58 -15.20
C ASP A 123 -3.28 -13.98 -13.88
N PHE A 124 -4.21 -13.72 -12.95
CA PHE A 124 -3.93 -13.04 -11.69
C PHE A 124 -3.67 -14.02 -10.54
N LEU A 125 -4.37 -15.16 -10.52
CA LEU A 125 -4.23 -16.18 -9.50
C LEU A 125 -2.81 -16.79 -9.52
N ASN A 126 -2.25 -17.07 -8.34
CA ASN A 126 -0.91 -17.63 -8.13
C ASN A 126 0.25 -16.76 -8.63
N ARG A 127 0.00 -15.54 -9.12
CA ARG A 127 1.07 -14.62 -9.50
C ARG A 127 1.76 -14.01 -8.30
N LEU A 128 3.05 -13.74 -8.48
CA LEU A 128 3.78 -12.80 -7.66
C LEU A 128 3.44 -11.38 -8.09
N VAL A 129 3.25 -10.51 -7.12
CA VAL A 129 2.90 -9.09 -7.33
C VAL A 129 3.67 -8.21 -6.37
N LEU A 130 3.89 -6.96 -6.77
CA LEU A 130 4.41 -5.93 -5.89
C LEU A 130 3.26 -5.27 -5.13
N VAL A 131 3.37 -5.20 -3.80
CA VAL A 131 2.33 -4.63 -2.94
C VAL A 131 2.92 -3.54 -2.05
N ILE A 132 2.22 -2.41 -1.94
CA ILE A 132 2.47 -1.45 -0.86
C ILE A 132 1.67 -1.89 0.39
N ALA A 133 2.39 -2.42 1.38
CA ALA A 133 1.80 -3.15 2.50
C ALA A 133 1.55 -2.30 3.75
N ASN A 134 1.95 -1.02 3.78
CA ASN A 134 1.81 -0.18 4.98
C ASN A 134 0.91 1.04 4.76
N LEU A 135 0.04 1.01 3.76
CA LEU A 135 -1.04 2.00 3.63
C LEU A 135 -2.07 1.85 4.76
N LYS A 136 -2.72 2.96 5.11
CA LYS A 136 -3.89 2.90 5.98
C LYS A 136 -5.00 2.08 5.29
N PRO A 137 -5.58 1.06 5.95
CA PRO A 137 -6.68 0.30 5.40
C PRO A 137 -7.85 1.20 5.03
N ARG A 138 -8.45 0.92 3.87
CA ARG A 138 -9.53 1.72 3.31
C ARG A 138 -10.67 0.83 2.87
N LYS A 139 -11.91 1.27 3.11
CA LYS A 139 -13.09 0.63 2.54
C LYS A 139 -13.20 1.01 1.06
N ILE A 140 -13.22 0.00 0.20
CA ILE A 140 -13.41 0.11 -1.26
C ILE A 140 -14.51 -0.88 -1.61
N GLY A 141 -15.58 -0.43 -2.28
CA GLY A 141 -16.73 -1.31 -2.57
C GLY A 141 -17.42 -1.90 -1.33
N GLY A 142 -17.24 -1.31 -0.14
CA GLY A 142 -17.80 -1.83 1.12
C GLY A 142 -16.88 -2.81 1.87
N ILE A 143 -15.80 -3.31 1.25
CA ILE A 143 -14.84 -4.22 1.86
C ILE A 143 -13.55 -3.47 2.23
N VAL A 144 -12.91 -3.84 3.33
CA VAL A 144 -11.64 -3.23 3.76
C VAL A 144 -10.48 -3.81 2.96
N SER A 145 -9.80 -2.95 2.18
CA SER A 145 -8.53 -3.26 1.52
C SER A 145 -7.35 -2.92 2.43
N ASN A 146 -6.40 -3.85 2.57
CA ASN A 146 -5.22 -3.75 3.45
C ASN A 146 -3.90 -3.64 2.66
N GLY A 147 -3.94 -2.86 1.59
CA GLY A 147 -2.80 -2.60 0.72
C GLY A 147 -3.26 -2.17 -0.66
N MET A 148 -2.31 -2.14 -1.59
CA MET A 148 -2.55 -1.88 -3.00
C MET A 148 -1.54 -2.67 -3.82
N VAL A 149 -2.03 -3.35 -4.86
CA VAL A 149 -1.20 -4.02 -5.86
C VAL A 149 -0.69 -2.97 -6.85
N MET A 150 0.61 -2.97 -7.10
CA MET A 150 1.23 -2.04 -8.05
C MET A 150 1.15 -2.60 -9.48
N CYS A 151 0.74 -1.76 -10.41
CA CYS A 151 0.66 -2.06 -11.84
C CYS A 151 1.36 -0.97 -12.67
N ALA A 152 1.76 -1.31 -13.89
CA ALA A 152 2.18 -0.32 -14.88
C ALA A 152 0.99 0.08 -15.74
N SER A 153 0.84 1.36 -16.02
CA SER A 153 -0.21 1.88 -16.89
C SER A 153 0.31 2.90 -17.89
N THR A 154 -0.25 2.89 -19.09
CA THR A 154 0.04 3.95 -20.07
C THR A 154 -0.64 5.24 -19.63
N GLU A 155 0.11 6.34 -19.65
CA GLU A 155 -0.49 7.66 -19.48
C GLU A 155 -1.41 7.94 -20.68
N GLU A 156 -2.59 8.48 -20.41
CA GLU A 156 -3.43 9.07 -21.46
C GLU A 156 -2.65 10.24 -22.05
N GLY A 157 -1.94 9.98 -23.15
CA GLY A 157 -1.29 11.03 -23.93
C GLY A 157 -2.35 12.00 -24.48
N PRO A 158 -1.95 13.23 -24.86
CA PRO A 158 -2.85 14.13 -25.55
C PRO A 158 -3.44 13.40 -26.75
N HIS A 159 -4.77 13.37 -26.86
CA HIS A 159 -5.45 12.91 -28.06
C HIS A 159 -5.00 13.81 -29.22
N ASP A 160 -3.98 13.39 -29.96
CA ASP A 160 -3.63 13.95 -31.24
C ASP A 160 -4.52 13.26 -32.29
N PRO A 161 -5.58 13.92 -32.79
CA PRO A 161 -6.48 13.33 -33.78
C PRO A 161 -5.79 13.06 -35.13
N SER A 162 -4.53 13.49 -35.32
CA SER A 162 -3.76 13.26 -36.56
C SER A 162 -2.88 12.00 -36.54
N SER A 163 -2.63 11.42 -35.37
CA SER A 163 -1.95 10.12 -35.26
C SER A 163 -2.99 9.01 -35.21
N ALA A 164 -3.08 8.21 -36.29
CA ALA A 164 -4.04 7.12 -36.47
C ALA A 164 -3.92 5.96 -35.43
N GLU A 165 -3.08 6.12 -34.42
CA GLU A 165 -2.81 5.14 -33.38
C GLU A 165 -3.50 5.59 -32.09
N GLN A 166 -4.75 5.16 -31.97
CA GLN A 166 -5.58 5.33 -30.79
C GLN A 166 -4.94 4.52 -29.64
N LYS A 167 -3.96 5.09 -28.93
CA LYS A 167 -3.32 4.44 -27.78
C LYS A 167 -4.38 4.25 -26.69
N SER A 168 -4.93 3.05 -26.63
CA SER A 168 -5.80 2.61 -25.55
C SER A 168 -5.06 2.71 -24.22
N HIS A 169 -5.75 3.16 -23.18
CA HIS A 169 -5.24 3.08 -21.81
C HIS A 169 -5.07 1.61 -21.45
N GLN A 170 -3.83 1.20 -21.22
CA GLN A 170 -3.44 -0.16 -20.88
C GLN A 170 -2.97 -0.18 -19.44
N VAL A 171 -3.34 -1.24 -18.73
CA VAL A 171 -2.85 -1.54 -17.38
C VAL A 171 -2.33 -2.97 -17.42
N VAL A 172 -1.09 -3.17 -16.99
CA VAL A 172 -0.44 -4.48 -16.95
C VAL A 172 0.16 -4.73 -15.57
N LEU A 173 0.20 -6.00 -15.17
CA LEU A 173 0.92 -6.41 -13.98
C LEU A 173 2.43 -6.19 -14.16
N LEU A 174 3.11 -5.98 -13.03
CA LEU A 174 4.56 -5.99 -13.00
C LEU A 174 5.08 -7.42 -13.07
N ASP A 175 6.17 -7.61 -13.79
CA ASP A 175 6.90 -8.86 -13.86
C ASP A 175 7.90 -8.94 -12.71
N ILE A 176 7.56 -9.78 -11.72
CA ILE A 176 8.42 -10.07 -10.58
C ILE A 176 9.41 -11.18 -10.99
N PRO A 177 10.74 -11.00 -10.77
CA PRO A 177 11.74 -12.01 -11.11
C PRO A 177 11.43 -13.38 -10.49
N GLU A 178 11.58 -14.44 -11.27
CA GLU A 178 11.44 -15.81 -10.78
C GLU A 178 12.43 -16.07 -9.64
N GLY A 179 11.94 -16.68 -8.55
CA GLY A 179 12.74 -16.92 -7.35
C GLY A 179 12.67 -15.79 -6.30
N SER A 180 11.95 -14.70 -6.58
CA SER A 180 11.62 -13.70 -5.56
C SER A 180 10.83 -14.33 -4.41
N VAL A 181 11.17 -13.93 -3.19
CA VAL A 181 10.66 -14.52 -1.95
C VAL A 181 9.41 -13.76 -1.49
N VAL A 182 8.33 -14.50 -1.20
CA VAL A 182 7.10 -13.91 -0.66
C VAL A 182 7.37 -13.23 0.68
N GLY A 183 6.95 -11.98 0.79
CA GLY A 183 7.18 -11.11 1.94
C GLY A 183 8.50 -10.37 1.94
N GLU A 184 9.39 -10.63 0.97
CA GLU A 184 10.61 -9.83 0.87
C GLU A 184 10.27 -8.38 0.53
N ARG A 185 10.96 -7.47 1.20
CA ARG A 185 10.87 -6.05 0.92
C ARG A 185 11.81 -5.70 -0.22
N VAL A 186 11.32 -4.86 -1.14
CA VAL A 186 12.17 -4.30 -2.20
C VAL A 186 13.23 -3.40 -1.58
N GLU A 187 14.48 -3.63 -1.96
CA GLU A 187 15.62 -2.84 -1.49
C GLU A 187 15.84 -1.61 -2.39
N PHE A 188 16.19 -0.49 -1.75
CA PHE A 188 16.51 0.76 -2.42
C PHE A 188 17.86 1.24 -1.94
N GLU A 189 18.84 1.27 -2.84
CA GLU A 189 20.19 1.71 -2.54
C GLU A 189 20.18 3.13 -1.95
N GLY A 190 20.87 3.33 -0.82
CA GLY A 190 20.88 4.62 -0.10
C GLY A 190 19.60 4.94 0.69
N HIS A 191 18.58 4.06 0.66
CA HIS A 191 17.29 4.24 1.35
C HIS A 191 16.92 3.05 2.24
N THR A 192 17.93 2.40 2.82
CA THR A 192 17.82 1.27 3.73
C THR A 192 17.48 1.74 5.16
N GLY A 193 16.28 2.28 5.32
CA GLY A 193 15.70 2.65 6.61
C GLY A 193 14.57 1.71 7.04
N PRO A 194 14.22 1.67 8.34
CA PRO A 194 13.01 0.98 8.77
C PRO A 194 11.79 1.60 8.07
N TYR A 195 10.86 0.74 7.63
CA TYR A 195 9.57 1.22 7.13
C TYR A 195 8.65 1.59 8.29
N GLU A 196 7.69 2.47 8.02
CA GLU A 196 6.68 2.84 9.01
C GLU A 196 5.62 1.74 9.10
N PRO A 197 5.17 1.33 10.30
CA PRO A 197 4.15 0.29 10.42
C PRO A 197 2.85 0.63 9.67
N VAL A 198 2.46 1.91 9.68
CA VAL A 198 1.29 2.43 8.97
C VAL A 198 1.56 3.88 8.53
N LEU A 199 1.45 4.17 7.23
CA LEU A 199 1.50 5.51 6.68
C LEU A 199 0.21 6.27 7.02
N LYS A 200 0.31 7.17 8.01
CA LYS A 200 -0.83 7.98 8.50
C LYS A 200 -0.44 9.43 8.79
N GLY A 201 -1.43 10.32 8.69
CA GLY A 201 -1.20 11.76 8.88
C GLY A 201 -0.18 12.27 7.87
N LYS A 202 0.82 13.02 8.33
CA LYS A 202 1.90 13.56 7.48
C LYS A 202 2.78 12.48 6.83
N LEU A 203 2.74 11.24 7.32
CA LEU A 203 3.49 10.14 6.72
C LEU A 203 2.79 9.59 5.47
N ALA A 204 1.48 9.82 5.31
CA ALA A 204 0.75 9.40 4.11
C ALA A 204 1.30 10.08 2.86
N ASP A 205 1.72 11.35 2.97
CA ASP A 205 2.32 12.14 1.89
C ASP A 205 3.60 11.49 1.33
N SER A 206 4.28 10.62 2.10
CA SER A 206 5.47 9.90 1.63
C SER A 206 5.13 8.92 0.50
N PHE A 207 3.94 8.30 0.52
CA PHE A 207 3.52 7.43 -0.58
C PHE A 207 3.27 8.26 -1.85
N ASP A 208 2.55 9.37 -1.73
CA ASP A 208 2.25 10.24 -2.86
C ASP A 208 3.53 10.85 -3.47
N GLU A 209 4.48 11.29 -2.62
CA GLU A 209 5.79 11.78 -3.06
C GLU A 209 6.59 10.70 -3.81
N VAL A 210 6.58 9.47 -3.30
CA VAL A 210 7.27 8.35 -3.96
C VAL A 210 6.61 8.07 -5.30
N MET A 211 5.30 7.85 -5.33
CA MET A 211 4.55 7.45 -6.51
C MET A 211 4.52 8.51 -7.62
N ALA A 212 4.73 9.78 -7.29
CA ALA A 212 4.92 10.83 -8.29
C ALA A 212 6.15 10.60 -9.18
N GLU A 213 7.13 9.84 -8.69
CA GLU A 213 8.42 9.62 -9.35
C GLU A 213 8.66 8.16 -9.77
N VAL A 214 7.76 7.24 -9.41
CA VAL A 214 7.86 5.83 -9.82
C VAL A 214 7.35 5.66 -11.25
N ARG A 215 8.21 5.16 -12.13
CA ARG A 215 7.91 4.89 -13.54
C ARG A 215 8.76 3.74 -14.06
N THR A 216 8.33 3.10 -15.14
CA THR A 216 9.25 2.24 -15.89
C THR A 216 10.20 3.08 -16.73
N ASN A 217 11.42 2.61 -16.93
CA ASN A 217 12.37 3.24 -17.85
C ASN A 217 12.21 2.72 -19.29
N GLU A 218 13.13 3.09 -20.17
CA GLU A 218 13.14 2.66 -21.59
C GLU A 218 13.30 1.13 -21.78
N LYS A 219 13.77 0.43 -20.74
CA LYS A 219 13.90 -1.04 -20.73
C LYS A 219 12.73 -1.73 -20.06
N GLY A 220 11.73 -0.99 -19.58
CA GLY A 220 10.62 -1.52 -18.80
C GLY A 220 10.95 -1.79 -17.33
N GLU A 221 12.14 -1.43 -16.83
CA GLU A 221 12.51 -1.62 -15.43
C GLU A 221 11.78 -0.60 -14.55
N VAL A 222 11.14 -1.08 -13.47
CA VAL A 222 10.42 -0.23 -12.52
C VAL A 222 11.44 0.55 -11.68
N CYS A 223 11.42 1.87 -11.78
CA CYS A 223 12.41 2.75 -11.16
C CYS A 223 11.74 3.87 -10.36
N TRP A 224 12.35 4.24 -9.24
CA TRP A 224 12.06 5.50 -8.54
C TRP A 224 13.26 6.42 -8.65
N LYS A 225 13.09 7.59 -9.28
CA LYS A 225 14.21 8.54 -9.53
C LYS A 225 15.44 7.88 -10.18
N GLY A 226 15.21 6.87 -11.03
CA GLY A 226 16.26 6.08 -11.69
C GLY A 226 16.84 4.92 -10.87
N ILE A 227 16.46 4.77 -9.61
CA ILE A 227 16.84 3.63 -8.76
C ILE A 227 15.88 2.47 -9.04
N PRO A 228 16.35 1.31 -9.51
CA PRO A 228 15.47 0.19 -9.84
C PRO A 228 14.90 -0.48 -8.60
N PHE A 229 13.66 -0.97 -8.70
CA PHE A 229 13.05 -1.83 -7.70
C PHE A 229 13.68 -3.22 -7.80
N LYS A 230 14.48 -3.59 -6.79
CA LYS A 230 15.25 -4.83 -6.80
C LYS A 230 14.80 -5.78 -5.69
N THR A 231 14.64 -7.06 -6.05
CA THR A 231 14.46 -8.19 -5.15
C THR A 231 15.76 -8.98 -5.01
N SER A 232 15.77 -9.99 -4.14
CA SER A 232 16.89 -10.94 -4.04
C SER A 232 17.14 -11.71 -5.35
N ALA A 233 16.13 -11.83 -6.23
CA ALA A 233 16.20 -12.58 -7.47
C ALA A 233 16.40 -11.72 -8.75
N GLY A 234 16.20 -10.39 -8.69
CA GLY A 234 16.41 -9.54 -9.86
C GLY A 234 15.75 -8.16 -9.76
N ILE A 235 15.63 -7.48 -10.90
CA ILE A 235 14.94 -6.19 -11.02
C ILE A 235 13.50 -6.43 -11.46
N ILE A 236 12.55 -5.74 -10.84
CA ILE A 236 11.14 -5.78 -11.24
C ILE A 236 10.97 -5.01 -12.55
N THR A 237 10.31 -5.63 -13.53
CA THR A 237 10.06 -5.03 -14.85
C THR A 237 8.57 -4.95 -15.15
N ALA A 238 8.20 -4.33 -16.26
CA ALA A 238 6.89 -4.45 -16.86
C ALA A 238 7.00 -4.40 -18.40
N PRO A 239 6.02 -4.95 -19.13
CA PRO A 239 5.99 -4.88 -20.59
C PRO A 239 5.90 -3.45 -21.15
N LEU A 240 5.37 -2.50 -20.36
CA LEU A 240 5.23 -1.11 -20.75
C LEU A 240 6.48 -0.30 -20.39
N CYS A 241 7.10 0.35 -21.37
CA CYS A 241 8.24 1.24 -21.19
C CYS A 241 7.79 2.69 -20.98
N ASN A 242 8.54 3.48 -20.20
CA ASN A 242 8.22 4.88 -19.87
C ASN A 242 6.78 5.07 -19.35
N ALA A 243 6.27 4.07 -18.63
CA ALA A 243 4.92 3.99 -18.13
C ALA A 243 4.84 4.42 -16.67
N ARG A 244 3.67 4.93 -16.28
CA ARG A 244 3.40 5.29 -14.89
C ARG A 244 3.15 4.03 -14.07
N ILE A 245 3.63 4.01 -12.83
CA ILE A 245 3.23 2.98 -11.86
C ILE A 245 2.09 3.52 -11.00
N SER A 246 1.09 2.68 -10.76
CA SER A 246 -0.13 3.02 -9.99
C SER A 246 -0.62 1.85 -9.17
#